data_AF-A0A946THL7-F1
#
_entry.id   AF-A0A946THL7-F1
#
_cell.length_a   1.000
_cell.length_b   1.000
_cell.length_c   1.000
_cell.angle_alpha   90.00
_cell.angle_beta   90.00
_cell.angle_gamma   90.00
#
_symmetry.space_group_name_H-M   'P 1'
#
loop_
_entity.id
_entity.type
_entity.pdbx_description
1 polymer ?
#
loop_
_entity_poly.entity_id
_entity_poly.type
_entity_poly.pdbx_seq_one_letter_code
_entity_poly.pdbx_strand_id
1 'polypeptide(L)'
;MATTNIELDIENITGVADANDQFIVSAQKSIVVSIPKELMWQYASTYTSVGSSGQALNGDTVLDVSLVTGQVAERVSASRAYDITDSSSLYKATTRYPKYYIKDGKVYIAPTPSDDGIVSYINYSNIDDDSDLRSAVVFHASSKEFEKLATSKVSDWSDLVQPSSPTLTSTTVSFSTSVPTYLSPALEDRSAFSAYTSGLSETDPGIFSITAVPPSNPSSPSFTTPAIGAITVASTTLSNIGVPPVYTSPVVGGDAAELSSLDDLDVDNVIDTLADQPEWDQWFATAAHFIEDEEDSELAAAQLQKISAYIQAYSGAMQNQLNIFNDANAEYQGKLQEATQQAQINAQKAQAQAQIDATDAQQETSLLLQKENQEYAASLQKFSAEVQEYQANVSKEVQEYSQKLSQYQTELQTSVQTWQQEENEKVARYQAEVQNNINKFNKENTEYQAQLQISIQNAQLESSDDTQKLQKFASDLQSYASKVNEQSQKFTLSSQNAVYYANESKKYYEWAITEINMYIQNNSKMINRTMAAQAAQQQRS
;
A
#
# COMPACT_ATOMS: atom_id res chain seq x y z
N MET A 1 37.84 -70.33 -84.48
CA MET A 1 38.86 -70.95 -83.63
C MET A 1 38.13 -71.58 -82.48
N ALA A 2 38.33 -72.87 -82.23
CA ALA A 2 37.74 -73.54 -81.09
C ALA A 2 38.73 -73.37 -79.93
N THR A 3 38.47 -72.42 -79.04
CA THR A 3 39.11 -72.34 -77.71
C THR A 3 38.09 -72.65 -76.62
N THR A 4 36.91 -73.14 -77.00
CA THR A 4 35.78 -73.40 -76.12
C THR A 4 36.10 -74.49 -75.12
N ASN A 5 36.90 -75.49 -75.50
CA ASN A 5 37.31 -76.54 -74.56
C ASN A 5 38.47 -76.07 -73.66
N ILE A 6 39.37 -75.21 -74.14
CA ILE A 6 40.39 -74.55 -73.32
C ILE A 6 39.75 -73.70 -72.23
N GLU A 7 38.76 -72.89 -72.59
CA GLU A 7 38.01 -72.05 -71.66
C GLU A 7 37.32 -72.90 -70.59
N LEU A 8 36.55 -73.92 -70.99
CA LEU A 8 35.86 -74.83 -70.08
C LEU A 8 36.83 -75.56 -69.13
N ASP A 9 38.02 -75.96 -69.60
CA ASP A 9 39.01 -76.59 -68.73
C ASP A 9 39.57 -75.61 -67.69
N ILE A 10 39.78 -74.34 -68.07
CA ILE A 10 40.20 -73.30 -67.13
C ILE A 10 39.12 -73.07 -66.08
N GLU A 11 37.84 -73.03 -66.46
CA GLU A 11 36.72 -72.92 -65.52
C GLU A 11 36.66 -74.11 -64.56
N ASN A 12 36.80 -75.34 -65.08
CA ASN A 12 36.80 -76.56 -64.28
C ASN A 12 37.97 -76.60 -63.29
N ILE A 13 39.14 -76.08 -63.68
CA ILE A 13 40.34 -76.00 -62.83
C ILE A 13 40.22 -74.91 -61.77
N THR A 14 39.78 -73.72 -62.16
CA THR A 14 39.83 -72.52 -61.31
C THR A 14 38.55 -72.31 -60.51
N GLY A 15 37.44 -72.91 -60.94
CA GLY A 15 36.10 -72.70 -60.40
C GLY A 15 35.51 -71.33 -60.72
N VAL A 16 36.16 -70.54 -61.59
CA VAL A 16 35.68 -69.22 -62.05
C VAL A 16 34.91 -69.41 -63.34
N ALA A 17 33.64 -69.00 -63.36
CA ALA A 17 32.84 -68.95 -64.57
C ALA A 17 33.27 -67.76 -65.46
N ASP A 18 33.25 -67.95 -66.78
CA ASP A 18 33.68 -67.00 -67.80
C ASP A 18 35.15 -66.59 -67.61
N ALA A 19 36.05 -67.58 -67.76
CA ALA A 19 37.49 -67.36 -67.68
C ALA A 19 37.91 -66.23 -68.64
N ASN A 20 38.75 -65.30 -68.16
CA ASN A 20 39.06 -64.11 -68.96
C ASN A 20 39.79 -64.49 -70.26
N ASP A 21 39.16 -64.25 -71.42
CA ASP A 21 39.73 -64.46 -72.76
C ASP A 21 41.15 -63.90 -72.93
N GLN A 22 41.46 -62.80 -72.24
CA GLN A 22 42.80 -62.20 -72.28
C GLN A 22 43.86 -63.08 -71.64
N PHE A 23 43.51 -63.91 -70.64
CA PHE A 23 44.44 -64.88 -70.06
C PHE A 23 44.75 -66.01 -71.04
N ILE A 24 43.79 -66.47 -71.83
CA ILE A 24 44.03 -67.45 -72.90
C ILE A 24 44.97 -66.86 -73.96
N VAL A 25 44.68 -65.66 -74.45
CA VAL A 25 45.52 -64.98 -75.45
C VAL A 25 46.93 -64.73 -74.93
N SER A 26 47.06 -64.27 -73.68
CA SER A 26 48.38 -64.03 -73.08
C SER A 26 49.16 -65.33 -72.86
N ALA A 27 48.49 -66.43 -72.49
CA ALA A 27 49.09 -67.75 -72.36
C ALA A 27 49.62 -68.26 -73.70
N GLN A 28 48.79 -68.23 -74.75
CA GLN A 28 49.19 -68.63 -76.11
C GLN A 28 50.44 -67.86 -76.59
N LYS A 29 50.44 -66.53 -76.40
CA LYS A 29 51.61 -65.69 -76.76
C LYS A 29 52.84 -66.02 -75.91
N SER A 30 52.67 -66.25 -74.61
CA SER A 30 53.79 -66.62 -73.74
C SER A 30 54.42 -67.95 -74.15
N ILE A 31 53.61 -68.92 -74.61
CA ILE A 31 54.08 -70.21 -75.09
C ILE A 31 54.88 -70.05 -76.38
N VAL A 32 54.37 -69.26 -77.34
CA VAL A 32 55.08 -68.99 -78.60
C VAL A 32 56.49 -68.45 -78.37
N VAL A 33 56.66 -67.54 -77.41
CA VAL A 33 57.97 -66.95 -77.10
C VAL A 33 58.88 -67.91 -76.32
N SER A 34 58.31 -68.91 -75.64
CA SER A 34 59.05 -69.84 -74.78
C SER A 34 59.62 -71.05 -75.54
N ILE A 35 59.17 -71.30 -76.77
CA ILE A 35 59.59 -72.43 -77.60
C ILE A 35 60.53 -71.93 -78.70
N PRO A 36 61.68 -72.59 -78.95
CA PRO A 36 62.54 -72.27 -80.08
C PRO A 36 61.75 -72.30 -81.40
N LYS A 37 61.85 -71.23 -82.20
CA LYS A 37 61.03 -71.02 -83.39
C LYS A 37 61.09 -72.18 -84.39
N GLU A 38 62.24 -72.85 -84.46
CA GLU A 38 62.48 -74.02 -85.33
C GLU A 38 61.60 -75.23 -84.99
N LEU A 39 60.99 -75.25 -83.80
CA LEU A 39 60.06 -76.29 -83.37
C LEU A 39 58.59 -75.92 -83.59
N MET A 40 58.29 -74.72 -84.09
CA MET A 40 56.93 -74.19 -84.15
C MET A 40 56.34 -74.14 -85.55
N TRP A 41 56.97 -74.80 -86.52
CA TRP A 41 56.52 -74.84 -87.91
C TRP A 41 55.09 -75.38 -88.09
N GLN A 42 54.62 -76.25 -87.20
CA GLN A 42 53.26 -76.79 -87.23
C GLN A 42 52.19 -75.72 -86.96
N TYR A 43 52.55 -74.64 -86.26
CA TYR A 43 51.65 -73.52 -85.95
C TYR A 43 51.89 -72.30 -86.85
N ALA A 44 52.61 -72.50 -87.96
CA ALA A 44 52.90 -71.45 -88.90
C ALA A 44 51.64 -70.97 -89.64
N SER A 45 51.62 -69.70 -90.00
CA SER A 45 50.72 -69.12 -90.99
C SER A 45 51.52 -68.21 -91.90
N THR A 46 50.98 -67.90 -93.07
CA THR A 46 51.68 -67.12 -94.08
C THR A 46 50.96 -65.80 -94.33
N TYR A 47 51.72 -64.71 -94.37
CA TYR A 47 51.32 -63.50 -95.06
C TYR A 47 51.73 -63.66 -96.51
N THR A 48 50.77 -63.68 -97.44
CA THR A 48 51.00 -63.99 -98.85
C THR A 48 50.92 -62.76 -99.76
N SER A 49 51.11 -61.55 -99.23
CA SER A 49 51.04 -60.28 -99.98
C SER A 49 52.06 -59.23 -99.50
N VAL A 50 53.33 -59.64 -99.39
CA VAL A 50 54.40 -58.72 -98.95
C VAL A 50 54.88 -57.85 -100.11
N GLY A 51 54.24 -56.69 -100.26
CA GLY A 51 54.60 -55.67 -101.25
C GLY A 51 55.63 -54.65 -100.76
N SER A 52 55.79 -53.56 -101.52
CA SER A 52 56.80 -52.49 -101.30
C SER A 52 56.67 -51.74 -99.96
N SER A 53 55.50 -51.80 -99.32
CA SER A 53 55.21 -51.10 -98.06
C SER A 53 55.61 -51.90 -96.80
N GLY A 54 56.08 -53.15 -96.98
CA GLY A 54 56.44 -54.08 -95.91
C GLY A 54 55.23 -54.67 -95.18
N GLN A 55 55.40 -55.87 -94.66
CA GLN A 55 54.35 -56.62 -93.95
C GLN A 55 54.46 -56.40 -92.44
N ALA A 56 53.39 -55.90 -91.81
CA ALA A 56 53.33 -55.76 -90.36
C ALA A 56 53.28 -57.13 -89.68
N LEU A 57 54.13 -57.31 -88.67
CA LEU A 57 54.19 -58.55 -87.90
C LEU A 57 53.28 -58.55 -86.69
N ASN A 58 52.77 -57.41 -86.21
CA ASN A 58 51.91 -57.34 -85.03
C ASN A 58 52.45 -58.06 -83.77
N GLY A 59 53.78 -58.22 -83.66
CA GLY A 59 54.44 -58.97 -82.59
C GLY A 59 54.65 -60.46 -82.87
N ASP A 60 54.27 -60.95 -84.05
CA ASP A 60 54.44 -62.34 -84.47
C ASP A 60 55.90 -62.71 -84.69
N THR A 61 56.24 -63.95 -84.35
CA THR A 61 57.59 -64.49 -84.53
C THR A 61 57.74 -65.02 -85.95
N VAL A 62 58.67 -64.43 -86.72
CA VAL A 62 58.96 -64.86 -88.10
C VAL A 62 59.76 -66.15 -88.11
N LEU A 63 59.24 -67.15 -88.82
CA LEU A 63 59.90 -68.43 -89.09
C LEU A 63 60.83 -68.30 -90.28
N ASP A 64 60.27 -67.88 -91.41
CA ASP A 64 60.96 -67.77 -92.69
C ASP A 64 60.31 -66.72 -93.60
N VAL A 65 61.07 -66.23 -94.57
CA VAL A 65 60.61 -65.30 -95.58
C VAL A 65 61.06 -65.80 -96.94
N SER A 66 60.15 -65.94 -97.88
CA SER A 66 60.44 -66.48 -99.20
C SER A 66 59.67 -65.75 -100.30
N LEU A 67 60.12 -65.90 -101.55
CA LEU A 67 59.36 -65.50 -102.73
C LEU A 67 58.35 -66.60 -103.09
N VAL A 68 57.22 -66.26 -103.72
CA VAL A 68 56.25 -67.25 -104.26
C VAL A 68 56.91 -68.26 -105.22
N THR A 69 57.99 -67.84 -105.88
CA THR A 69 58.82 -68.67 -106.77
C THR A 69 59.67 -69.73 -106.03
N GLY A 70 59.63 -69.76 -104.71
CA GLY A 70 60.23 -70.81 -103.86
C GLY A 70 61.64 -70.51 -103.34
N GLN A 71 62.24 -69.35 -103.66
CA GLN A 71 63.53 -68.97 -103.07
C GLN A 71 63.36 -68.40 -101.67
N VAL A 72 64.08 -68.98 -100.70
CA VAL A 72 64.16 -68.50 -99.33
C VAL A 72 65.05 -67.27 -99.25
N ALA A 73 64.58 -66.22 -98.57
CA ALA A 73 65.27 -64.97 -98.41
C ALA A 73 66.22 -65.00 -97.20
N GLU A 74 67.44 -64.51 -97.40
CA GLU A 74 68.43 -64.40 -96.33
C GLU A 74 68.14 -63.17 -95.46
N ARG A 75 68.12 -63.35 -94.14
CA ARG A 75 67.96 -62.21 -93.21
C ARG A 75 69.20 -61.33 -93.22
N VAL A 76 69.01 -60.03 -93.44
CA VAL A 76 70.03 -59.00 -93.21
C VAL A 76 69.60 -58.02 -92.12
N SER A 77 70.57 -57.33 -91.54
CA SER A 77 70.28 -56.24 -90.61
C SER A 77 69.57 -55.09 -91.34
N ALA A 78 68.65 -54.41 -90.65
CA ALA A 78 67.95 -53.26 -91.22
C ALA A 78 68.90 -52.14 -91.69
N SER A 79 70.10 -52.06 -91.13
CA SER A 79 71.15 -51.12 -91.56
C SER A 79 71.67 -51.38 -92.98
N ARG A 80 71.50 -52.59 -93.50
CA ARG A 80 71.95 -53.00 -94.84
C ARG A 80 70.81 -52.96 -95.88
N ALA A 81 69.67 -52.37 -95.52
CA ALA A 81 68.51 -52.25 -96.41
C ALA A 81 68.83 -51.51 -97.72
N TYR A 82 69.69 -50.48 -97.65
CA TYR A 82 70.14 -49.77 -98.86
C TYR A 82 71.00 -50.68 -99.75
N ASP A 83 72.00 -51.34 -99.17
CA ASP A 83 72.96 -52.20 -99.90
C ASP A 83 72.29 -53.36 -100.66
N ILE A 84 71.17 -53.88 -100.17
CA ILE A 84 70.46 -55.00 -100.83
C ILE A 84 69.51 -54.54 -101.94
N THR A 85 69.20 -53.25 -102.03
CA THR A 85 68.28 -52.67 -103.02
C THR A 85 68.99 -51.87 -104.10
N ASP A 86 70.16 -51.29 -103.79
CA ASP A 86 70.96 -50.51 -104.73
C ASP A 86 71.42 -51.36 -105.93
N SER A 87 71.16 -50.86 -107.13
CA SER A 87 71.50 -51.53 -108.38
C SER A 87 72.99 -51.69 -108.61
N SER A 88 73.82 -50.86 -107.97
CA SER A 88 75.29 -50.84 -108.10
C SER A 88 76.02 -51.61 -106.99
N SER A 89 75.27 -52.14 -106.02
CA SER A 89 75.83 -52.84 -104.87
C SER A 89 76.21 -54.28 -105.21
N LEU A 90 77.38 -54.72 -104.73
CA LEU A 90 77.78 -56.13 -104.76
C LEU A 90 76.88 -57.03 -103.88
N TYR A 91 76.13 -56.44 -102.96
CA TYR A 91 75.20 -57.13 -102.07
C TYR A 91 73.75 -57.09 -102.53
N LYS A 92 73.49 -56.54 -103.73
CA LYS A 92 72.16 -56.42 -104.31
C LYS A 92 71.45 -57.77 -104.29
N ALA A 93 70.27 -57.79 -103.67
CA ALA A 93 69.44 -58.97 -103.67
C ALA A 93 68.90 -59.23 -105.07
N THR A 94 68.82 -60.50 -105.45
CA THR A 94 68.28 -60.92 -106.75
C THR A 94 67.13 -61.89 -106.53
N THR A 95 66.29 -62.12 -107.53
CA THR A 95 65.21 -63.12 -107.42
C THR A 95 65.75 -64.52 -107.11
N ARG A 96 67.01 -64.81 -107.45
CA ARG A 96 67.67 -66.09 -107.14
C ARG A 96 68.28 -66.13 -105.74
N TYR A 97 68.63 -64.98 -105.17
CA TYR A 97 69.17 -64.82 -103.81
C TYR A 97 68.46 -63.65 -103.14
N PRO A 98 67.17 -63.82 -102.77
CA PRO A 98 66.41 -62.77 -102.12
C PRO A 98 66.95 -62.54 -100.70
N LYS A 99 66.73 -61.35 -100.18
CA LYS A 99 67.12 -60.95 -98.83
C LYS A 99 65.98 -60.23 -98.15
N TYR A 100 65.86 -60.37 -96.84
CA TYR A 100 64.83 -59.67 -96.07
C TYR A 100 65.41 -58.95 -94.85
N TYR A 101 64.75 -57.89 -94.42
CA TYR A 101 65.08 -57.20 -93.17
C TYR A 101 63.80 -56.84 -92.40
N ILE A 102 63.95 -56.66 -91.09
CA ILE A 102 62.86 -56.26 -90.20
C ILE A 102 63.16 -54.86 -89.68
N LYS A 103 62.26 -53.91 -89.92
CA LYS A 103 62.35 -52.52 -89.44
C LYS A 103 60.97 -52.05 -89.00
N ASP A 104 60.89 -51.39 -87.85
CA ASP A 104 59.65 -50.82 -87.30
C ASP A 104 58.50 -51.84 -87.22
N GLY A 105 58.79 -53.08 -86.85
CA GLY A 105 57.81 -54.18 -86.73
C GLY A 105 57.29 -54.71 -88.08
N LYS A 106 57.92 -54.32 -89.19
CA LYS A 106 57.57 -54.77 -90.54
C LYS A 106 58.69 -55.56 -91.21
N VAL A 107 58.31 -56.57 -91.99
CA VAL A 107 59.22 -57.34 -92.85
C VAL A 107 59.24 -56.75 -94.26
N TYR A 108 60.43 -56.54 -94.79
CA TYR A 108 60.66 -56.09 -96.16
C TYR A 108 61.50 -57.11 -96.92
N ILE A 109 61.17 -57.34 -98.19
CA ILE A 109 61.83 -58.31 -99.07
C ILE A 109 62.49 -57.58 -100.24
N ALA A 110 63.74 -57.92 -100.52
CA ALA A 110 64.52 -57.43 -101.65
C ALA A 110 64.99 -58.61 -102.54
N PRO A 111 65.02 -58.47 -103.89
CA PRO A 111 64.46 -57.35 -104.64
C PRO A 111 62.94 -57.30 -104.42
N THR A 112 62.33 -56.13 -104.54
CA THR A 112 60.88 -55.98 -104.39
C THR A 112 60.20 -57.04 -105.27
N PRO A 113 59.43 -57.97 -104.68
CA PRO A 113 58.84 -59.06 -105.43
C PRO A 113 57.92 -58.51 -106.53
N SER A 114 57.99 -59.05 -107.75
CA SER A 114 57.03 -58.71 -108.82
C SER A 114 55.68 -59.39 -108.59
N ASP A 115 55.70 -60.57 -107.95
CA ASP A 115 54.57 -61.32 -107.42
C ASP A 115 54.67 -61.34 -105.90
N ASP A 116 53.56 -61.48 -105.18
CA ASP A 116 53.52 -61.35 -103.72
C ASP A 116 54.63 -62.13 -102.98
N GLY A 117 55.26 -61.51 -101.96
CA GLY A 117 56.18 -62.20 -101.07
C GLY A 117 55.47 -62.99 -99.97
N ILE A 118 56.10 -64.06 -99.47
CA ILE A 118 55.58 -64.91 -98.41
C ILE A 118 56.39 -64.70 -97.13
N VAL A 119 55.71 -64.33 -96.04
CA VAL A 119 56.29 -64.33 -94.69
C VAL A 119 55.59 -65.40 -93.86
N SER A 120 56.33 -66.44 -93.52
CA SER A 120 55.88 -67.48 -92.60
C SER A 120 56.13 -67.02 -91.17
N TYR A 121 55.09 -66.97 -90.35
CA TYR A 121 55.14 -66.55 -88.96
C TYR A 121 54.41 -67.55 -88.06
N ILE A 122 54.74 -67.56 -86.78
CA ILE A 122 54.04 -68.37 -85.80
C ILE A 122 52.75 -67.63 -85.43
N ASN A 123 51.60 -68.20 -85.81
CA ASN A 123 50.32 -67.67 -85.38
C ASN A 123 49.94 -68.29 -84.03
N TYR A 124 50.02 -67.49 -82.96
CA TYR A 124 49.68 -67.94 -81.61
C TYR A 124 48.25 -68.48 -81.50
N SER A 125 47.34 -68.02 -82.37
CA SER A 125 45.95 -68.43 -82.34
C SER A 125 45.73 -69.84 -82.89
N ASN A 126 46.72 -70.41 -83.60
CA ASN A 126 46.70 -71.81 -84.04
C ASN A 126 47.12 -72.78 -82.91
N ILE A 127 47.50 -72.26 -81.74
CA ILE A 127 47.64 -73.06 -80.52
C ILE A 127 46.26 -73.12 -79.85
N ASP A 128 45.35 -73.86 -80.47
CA ASP A 128 43.94 -73.96 -80.10
C ASP A 128 43.58 -75.34 -79.50
N ASP A 129 42.28 -75.68 -79.46
CA ASP A 129 41.77 -76.91 -78.83
C ASP A 129 42.36 -78.22 -79.40
N ASP A 130 42.90 -78.20 -80.63
CA ASP A 130 43.47 -79.40 -81.28
C ASP A 130 45.01 -79.42 -81.23
N SER A 131 45.62 -78.49 -80.50
CA SER A 131 47.08 -78.34 -80.43
C SER A 131 47.73 -79.24 -79.38
N ASP A 132 48.89 -79.82 -79.70
CA ASP A 132 49.76 -80.52 -78.73
C ASP A 132 50.21 -79.63 -77.54
N LEU A 133 50.11 -78.30 -77.69
CA LEU A 133 50.43 -77.31 -76.66
C LEU A 133 49.19 -76.80 -75.90
N ARG A 134 48.00 -77.36 -76.17
CA ARG A 134 46.75 -77.00 -75.50
C ARG A 134 46.88 -77.02 -73.97
N SER A 135 47.43 -78.09 -73.41
CA SER A 135 47.60 -78.23 -71.97
C SER A 135 48.49 -77.13 -71.38
N ALA A 136 49.51 -76.69 -72.11
CA ALA A 136 50.35 -75.57 -71.70
C ALA A 136 49.56 -74.25 -71.66
N VAL A 137 48.66 -74.03 -72.63
CA VAL A 137 47.78 -72.85 -72.66
C VAL A 137 46.83 -72.87 -71.47
N VAL A 138 46.14 -73.99 -71.25
CA VAL A 138 45.21 -74.18 -70.12
C VAL A 138 45.93 -73.90 -68.81
N PHE A 139 47.07 -74.54 -68.55
CA PHE A 139 47.79 -74.37 -67.29
C PHE A 139 48.33 -72.95 -67.08
N HIS A 140 48.87 -72.31 -68.11
CA HIS A 140 49.36 -70.93 -67.99
C HIS A 140 48.20 -69.95 -67.74
N ALA A 141 47.07 -70.11 -68.43
CA ALA A 141 45.90 -69.28 -68.23
C ALA A 141 45.27 -69.49 -66.84
N SER A 142 45.13 -70.75 -66.38
CA SER A 142 44.68 -71.06 -65.03
C SER A 142 45.58 -70.45 -63.96
N SER A 143 46.90 -70.44 -64.17
CA SER A 143 47.85 -69.80 -63.26
C SER A 143 47.57 -68.29 -63.09
N LYS A 144 47.23 -67.60 -64.19
CA LYS A 144 46.88 -66.17 -64.17
C LYS A 144 45.54 -65.89 -63.51
N GLU A 145 44.55 -66.76 -63.70
CA GLU A 145 43.28 -66.62 -63.00
C GLU A 145 43.47 -66.82 -61.49
N PHE A 146 44.28 -67.79 -61.06
CA PHE A 146 44.63 -67.96 -59.64
C PHE A 146 45.43 -66.78 -59.07
N GLU A 147 46.32 -66.16 -59.84
CA GLU A 147 47.06 -64.95 -59.43
C GLU A 147 46.10 -63.78 -59.16
N LYS A 148 45.09 -63.61 -60.02
CA LYS A 148 44.02 -62.62 -59.83
C LYS A 148 43.18 -62.92 -58.58
N LEU A 149 42.79 -64.19 -58.37
CA LEU A 149 42.04 -64.60 -57.18
C LEU A 149 42.83 -64.37 -55.88
N ALA A 150 44.14 -64.61 -55.89
CA ALA A 150 45.03 -64.34 -54.77
C ALA A 150 45.13 -62.84 -54.42
N THR A 151 44.93 -61.97 -55.43
CA THR A 151 45.05 -60.52 -55.31
C THR A 151 43.70 -59.83 -55.06
N SER A 152 42.58 -60.55 -55.17
CA SER A 152 41.26 -60.03 -54.82
C SER A 152 41.30 -59.54 -53.37
N LYS A 153 40.92 -58.27 -53.17
CA LYS A 153 41.24 -57.48 -51.97
C LYS A 153 41.06 -58.30 -50.70
N VAL A 154 42.19 -58.61 -50.05
CA VAL A 154 42.23 -59.07 -48.66
C VAL A 154 41.40 -58.08 -47.85
N SER A 155 40.46 -58.57 -47.03
CA SER A 155 39.54 -57.71 -46.29
C SER A 155 40.32 -56.66 -45.49
N ASP A 156 40.02 -55.38 -45.68
CA ASP A 156 40.66 -54.28 -44.95
C ASP A 156 39.92 -53.93 -43.66
N TRP A 157 40.53 -53.08 -42.83
CA TRP A 157 40.00 -52.74 -41.49
C TRP A 157 39.30 -51.37 -41.46
N SER A 158 39.02 -50.76 -42.62
CA SER A 158 38.57 -49.36 -42.71
C SER A 158 37.18 -49.09 -42.13
N ASP A 159 36.33 -50.12 -42.05
CA ASP A 159 34.94 -49.98 -41.57
C ASP A 159 34.81 -50.09 -40.04
N LEU A 160 35.92 -50.31 -39.31
CA LEU A 160 35.93 -50.43 -37.85
C LEU A 160 36.18 -49.08 -37.18
N VAL A 161 35.11 -48.50 -36.64
CA VAL A 161 35.17 -47.28 -35.82
C VAL A 161 34.93 -47.64 -34.35
N GLN A 162 35.84 -47.22 -33.48
CA GLN A 162 35.74 -47.42 -32.03
C GLN A 162 34.61 -46.54 -31.44
N PRO A 163 33.78 -47.05 -30.52
CA PRO A 163 32.81 -46.21 -29.82
C PRO A 163 33.51 -45.17 -28.93
N SER A 164 33.03 -43.92 -28.95
CA SER A 164 33.54 -42.86 -28.09
C SER A 164 33.03 -43.01 -26.66
N SER A 165 33.88 -42.69 -25.68
CA SER A 165 33.50 -42.71 -24.26
C SER A 165 32.41 -41.67 -23.98
N PRO A 166 31.35 -42.01 -23.21
CA PRO A 166 30.34 -41.04 -22.84
C PRO A 166 30.90 -40.01 -21.84
N THR A 167 30.46 -38.76 -21.97
CA THR A 167 30.68 -37.74 -20.94
C THR A 167 29.61 -37.89 -19.87
N LEU A 168 30.04 -38.08 -18.62
CA LEU A 168 29.15 -38.19 -17.46
C LEU A 168 29.01 -36.83 -16.77
N THR A 169 27.86 -36.61 -16.15
CA THR A 169 27.54 -35.40 -15.41
C THR A 169 27.72 -35.64 -13.92
N SER A 170 28.43 -34.75 -13.22
CA SER A 170 28.61 -34.86 -11.77
C SER A 170 27.26 -34.72 -11.06
N THR A 171 26.76 -35.80 -10.46
CA THR A 171 25.48 -35.79 -9.74
C THR A 171 25.64 -35.08 -8.41
N THR A 172 25.30 -33.80 -8.36
CA THR A 172 25.28 -33.03 -7.11
C THR A 172 23.93 -32.38 -6.90
N VAL A 173 23.32 -32.66 -5.74
CA VAL A 173 22.13 -31.94 -5.28
C VAL A 173 22.53 -30.50 -5.02
N SER A 174 22.30 -29.63 -6.00
CA SER A 174 22.51 -28.19 -5.87
C SER A 174 21.21 -27.56 -5.39
N PHE A 175 21.23 -27.02 -4.18
CA PHE A 175 20.08 -26.40 -3.54
C PHE A 175 20.53 -25.10 -2.89
N SER A 176 20.01 -23.97 -3.37
CA SER A 176 20.51 -22.62 -3.04
C SER A 176 19.48 -21.75 -2.33
N THR A 177 18.34 -22.29 -1.92
CA THR A 177 17.36 -21.52 -1.13
C THR A 177 17.66 -21.61 0.36
N SER A 178 17.58 -20.46 1.02
CA SER A 178 17.72 -20.36 2.47
C SER A 178 16.52 -20.98 3.17
N VAL A 179 16.76 -21.58 4.34
CA VAL A 179 15.69 -22.10 5.20
C VAL A 179 14.74 -20.95 5.58
N PRO A 180 13.42 -21.10 5.41
CA PRO A 180 12.47 -20.06 5.79
C PRO A 180 12.56 -19.77 7.28
N THR A 181 12.47 -18.49 7.64
CA THR A 181 12.57 -18.03 9.03
C THR A 181 11.27 -17.35 9.42
N TYR A 182 10.66 -17.81 10.50
CA TYR A 182 9.50 -17.13 11.07
C TYR A 182 9.95 -15.88 11.82
N LEU A 183 9.40 -14.73 11.45
CA LEU A 183 9.57 -13.49 12.17
C LEU A 183 8.29 -13.21 12.97
N SER A 184 8.40 -13.22 14.30
CA SER A 184 7.28 -12.85 15.17
C SER A 184 6.97 -11.36 15.00
N PRO A 185 5.69 -10.97 14.87
CA PRO A 185 5.31 -9.56 14.84
C PRO A 185 5.72 -8.84 16.14
N ALA A 186 6.04 -7.55 16.03
CA ALA A 186 6.28 -6.71 17.19
C ALA A 186 4.92 -6.23 17.76
N LEU A 187 4.79 -6.22 19.09
CA LEU A 187 3.62 -5.61 19.72
C LEU A 187 3.72 -4.09 19.65
N GLU A 188 2.67 -3.43 19.15
CA GLU A 188 2.53 -1.98 19.28
C GLU A 188 2.36 -1.58 20.77
N ASP A 189 2.97 -0.46 21.18
CA ASP A 189 2.85 0.03 22.54
C ASP A 189 1.40 0.41 22.89
N ARG A 190 0.98 -0.01 24.08
CA ARG A 190 -0.36 0.24 24.63
C ARG A 190 -0.35 1.47 25.53
N SER A 191 -1.37 2.31 25.42
CA SER A 191 -1.52 3.52 26.22
C SER A 191 -2.54 3.29 27.33
N ALA A 192 -2.22 3.69 28.56
CA ALA A 192 -3.18 3.67 29.65
C ALA A 192 -4.29 4.71 29.42
N PHE A 193 -5.51 4.42 29.90
CA PHE A 193 -6.64 5.34 29.74
C PHE A 193 -6.36 6.75 30.31
N SER A 194 -5.57 6.85 31.38
CA SER A 194 -5.15 8.13 31.97
C SER A 194 -4.39 9.07 31.01
N ALA A 195 -3.77 8.53 29.95
CA ALA A 195 -3.13 9.33 28.91
C ALA A 195 -4.14 9.89 27.88
N TYR A 196 -5.35 9.32 27.85
CA TYR A 196 -6.45 9.69 26.94
C TYR A 196 -7.39 10.75 27.54
N THR A 197 -7.30 10.99 28.85
CA THR A 197 -8.20 11.91 29.58
C THR A 197 -7.71 13.36 29.64
N SER A 198 -6.59 13.70 29.02
CA SER A 198 -6.00 15.05 29.16
C SER A 198 -6.91 16.17 28.66
N GLY A 199 -7.77 15.90 27.67
CA GLY A 199 -8.77 16.87 27.18
C GLY A 199 -10.04 16.96 28.04
N LEU A 200 -10.36 15.93 28.83
CA LEU A 200 -11.58 15.89 29.67
C LEU A 200 -11.49 16.84 30.87
N SER A 201 -10.29 17.31 31.22
CA SER A 201 -10.09 18.31 32.26
C SER A 201 -10.73 19.65 31.92
N GLU A 202 -10.93 19.98 30.65
CA GLU A 202 -11.47 21.28 30.24
C GLU A 202 -13.00 21.36 30.40
N THR A 203 -13.67 20.21 30.42
CA THR A 203 -15.13 20.09 30.52
C THR A 203 -15.61 19.66 31.91
N ASP A 204 -14.69 19.39 32.85
CA ASP A 204 -15.02 19.12 34.25
C ASP A 204 -15.75 20.32 34.87
N PRO A 205 -17.01 20.17 35.33
CA PRO A 205 -17.76 21.26 35.97
C PRO A 205 -17.19 21.66 37.34
N GLY A 206 -16.26 20.89 37.91
CA GLY A 206 -15.74 21.09 39.25
C GLY A 206 -16.77 20.78 40.33
N ILE A 207 -16.55 21.28 41.55
CA ILE A 207 -17.50 21.08 42.66
C ILE A 207 -18.67 22.05 42.48
N PHE A 208 -19.90 21.54 42.59
CA PHE A 208 -21.10 22.36 42.60
C PHE A 208 -21.08 23.37 43.76
N SER A 209 -21.27 24.66 43.43
CA SER A 209 -21.40 25.73 44.42
C SER A 209 -22.38 26.79 43.93
N ILE A 210 -23.26 27.27 44.81
CA ILE A 210 -24.13 28.42 44.54
C ILE A 210 -23.40 29.70 44.96
N THR A 211 -23.27 30.65 44.04
CA THR A 211 -22.62 31.95 44.30
C THR A 211 -23.61 33.10 44.49
N ALA A 212 -24.87 32.89 44.12
CA ALA A 212 -25.94 33.84 44.36
C ALA A 212 -26.08 34.18 45.87
N VAL A 213 -26.16 35.47 46.18
CA VAL A 213 -26.29 35.99 47.56
C VAL A 213 -27.77 36.24 47.87
N PRO A 214 -28.33 35.73 48.99
CA PRO A 214 -29.72 35.97 49.34
C PRO A 214 -29.96 37.44 49.74
N PRO A 215 -31.14 38.01 49.44
CA PRO A 215 -31.48 39.37 49.82
C PRO A 215 -31.65 39.54 51.34
N SER A 216 -31.36 40.73 51.85
CA SER A 216 -31.52 41.07 53.27
C SER A 216 -32.98 41.32 53.62
N ASN A 217 -33.45 40.77 54.74
CA ASN A 217 -34.81 40.99 55.23
C ASN A 217 -35.09 42.49 55.47
N PRO A 218 -36.29 43.00 55.13
CA PRO A 218 -36.66 44.38 55.45
C PRO A 218 -36.74 44.59 56.96
N SER A 219 -36.33 45.78 57.43
CA SER A 219 -36.43 46.19 58.83
C SER A 219 -37.90 46.36 59.25
N SER A 220 -38.24 45.95 60.47
CA SER A 220 -39.58 46.14 61.03
C SER A 220 -39.97 47.63 61.09
N PRO A 221 -41.25 47.97 60.85
CA PRO A 221 -41.71 49.35 60.95
C PRO A 221 -41.59 49.85 62.39
N SER A 222 -41.22 51.12 62.55
CA SER A 222 -41.07 51.79 63.84
C SER A 222 -41.93 53.05 63.83
N PHE A 223 -42.93 53.12 64.71
CA PHE A 223 -43.84 54.26 64.81
C PHE A 223 -43.44 55.16 65.98
N THR A 224 -43.26 56.46 65.76
CA THR A 224 -43.08 57.45 66.83
C THR A 224 -44.32 58.32 66.96
N THR A 225 -45.00 58.28 68.10
CA THR A 225 -46.17 59.14 68.36
C THR A 225 -45.75 60.54 68.77
N PRO A 226 -46.24 61.61 68.10
CA PRO A 226 -46.07 62.97 68.59
C PRO A 226 -46.80 63.15 69.93
N ALA A 227 -46.15 63.77 70.92
CA ALA A 227 -46.76 64.06 72.22
C ALA A 227 -47.60 65.35 72.13
N ILE A 228 -48.86 65.29 72.61
CA ILE A 228 -49.70 66.49 72.73
C ILE A 228 -49.24 67.28 73.96
N GLY A 229 -48.70 68.48 73.74
CA GLY A 229 -48.26 69.38 74.82
C GLY A 229 -49.42 69.79 75.74
N ALA A 230 -49.13 70.02 77.02
CA ALA A 230 -50.14 70.43 77.99
C ALA A 230 -50.71 71.83 77.65
N ILE A 231 -52.03 71.92 77.54
CA ILE A 231 -52.74 73.17 77.23
C ILE A 231 -53.02 73.92 78.53
N THR A 232 -52.25 74.98 78.81
CA THR A 232 -52.46 75.84 79.98
C THR A 232 -53.44 76.96 79.66
N VAL A 233 -54.59 76.99 80.34
CA VAL A 233 -55.51 78.14 80.31
C VAL A 233 -54.98 79.20 81.28
N ALA A 234 -54.65 80.39 80.79
CA ALA A 234 -54.25 81.51 81.65
C ALA A 234 -55.42 81.92 82.57
N SER A 235 -55.14 82.05 83.87
CA SER A 235 -56.11 82.38 84.92
C SER A 235 -56.96 83.60 84.56
N THR A 236 -58.28 83.43 84.46
CA THR A 236 -59.25 84.50 84.23
C THR A 236 -59.66 85.13 85.57
N THR A 237 -58.82 86.00 86.15
CA THR A 237 -59.23 86.78 87.33
C THR A 237 -60.13 87.94 86.90
N LEU A 238 -61.36 88.00 87.44
CA LEU A 238 -62.25 89.15 87.26
C LEU A 238 -61.70 90.33 88.08
N SER A 239 -60.80 91.09 87.48
CA SER A 239 -59.93 92.02 88.22
C SER A 239 -60.49 93.45 88.30
N ASN A 240 -61.62 93.76 87.65
CA ASN A 240 -62.02 95.14 87.34
C ASN A 240 -63.49 95.50 87.68
N ILE A 241 -64.13 94.78 88.60
CA ILE A 241 -65.55 94.99 88.93
C ILE A 241 -65.77 96.23 89.84
N GLY A 242 -64.75 96.69 90.57
CA GLY A 242 -64.86 97.79 91.54
C GLY A 242 -65.42 97.33 92.90
N VAL A 243 -65.72 98.27 93.80
CA VAL A 243 -66.33 97.98 95.11
C VAL A 243 -67.86 98.12 95.07
N PRO A 244 -68.63 97.32 95.83
CA PRO A 244 -70.09 97.43 95.89
C PRO A 244 -70.55 98.81 96.42
N PRO A 245 -71.68 99.37 95.94
CA PRO A 245 -72.20 100.63 96.45
C PRO A 245 -72.70 100.53 97.90
N VAL A 246 -72.62 101.63 98.66
CA VAL A 246 -73.05 101.73 100.07
C VAL A 246 -74.00 102.93 100.24
N TYR A 247 -75.12 102.76 100.94
CA TYR A 247 -76.04 103.85 101.27
C TYR A 247 -75.58 104.60 102.52
N THR A 248 -75.53 105.94 102.48
CA THR A 248 -75.18 106.79 103.63
C THR A 248 -76.39 107.61 104.07
N SER A 249 -76.55 107.92 105.37
CA SER A 249 -77.76 108.63 105.83
C SER A 249 -77.90 110.05 105.24
N PRO A 250 -79.13 110.54 105.02
CA PRO A 250 -79.37 111.89 104.49
C PRO A 250 -78.97 112.99 105.50
N VAL A 251 -78.49 114.14 105.01
CA VAL A 251 -78.05 115.28 105.83
C VAL A 251 -78.81 116.54 105.43
N VAL A 252 -79.24 117.36 106.40
CA VAL A 252 -80.04 118.58 106.18
C VAL A 252 -79.52 119.74 107.03
N GLY A 253 -79.14 120.84 106.36
CA GLY A 253 -78.50 122.01 106.97
C GLY A 253 -77.16 122.26 106.31
N GLY A 254 -77.01 123.41 105.65
CA GLY A 254 -75.91 123.66 104.72
C GLY A 254 -74.59 124.08 105.36
N ASP A 255 -74.56 124.47 106.65
CA ASP A 255 -73.30 124.81 107.32
C ASP A 255 -73.44 124.96 108.86
N ALA A 256 -72.49 124.35 109.57
CA ALA A 256 -72.01 124.54 110.95
C ALA A 256 -72.93 124.44 112.20
N ALA A 257 -74.26 124.35 112.10
CA ALA A 257 -75.10 123.94 113.23
C ALA A 257 -76.09 122.87 112.76
N GLU A 258 -75.76 121.61 113.04
CA GLU A 258 -76.52 120.47 112.57
C GLU A 258 -77.91 120.40 113.23
N LEU A 259 -78.95 120.37 112.40
CA LEU A 259 -80.33 120.20 112.85
C LEU A 259 -80.76 118.74 113.01
N SER A 260 -79.92 117.80 112.57
CA SER A 260 -80.13 116.34 112.67
C SER A 260 -79.42 115.67 113.84
N SER A 261 -78.51 116.37 114.53
CA SER A 261 -77.70 115.76 115.59
C SER A 261 -78.34 116.00 116.96
N LEU A 262 -78.38 114.96 117.77
CA LEU A 262 -78.99 114.89 119.11
C LEU A 262 -78.08 115.41 120.23
N ASP A 263 -76.93 116.01 119.89
CA ASP A 263 -75.81 116.14 120.83
C ASP A 263 -75.90 117.37 121.76
N ASP A 264 -76.83 118.30 121.55
CA ASP A 264 -77.09 119.44 122.45
C ASP A 264 -78.53 119.41 122.99
N LEU A 265 -78.81 118.53 123.97
CA LEU A 265 -80.07 118.48 124.73
C LEU A 265 -79.96 119.39 125.97
N ASP A 266 -80.97 120.21 126.24
CA ASP A 266 -81.05 120.99 127.49
C ASP A 266 -81.32 120.06 128.70
N VAL A 267 -80.49 120.22 129.74
CA VAL A 267 -80.42 119.33 130.91
C VAL A 267 -81.51 119.64 131.93
N ASP A 268 -82.01 120.88 131.93
CA ASP A 268 -82.86 121.36 133.01
C ASP A 268 -84.34 121.13 132.71
N ASN A 269 -84.68 120.85 131.44
CA ASN A 269 -86.02 120.47 130.96
C ASN A 269 -87.12 121.41 131.48
N VAL A 270 -86.75 122.68 131.62
CA VAL A 270 -87.61 123.80 131.99
C VAL A 270 -87.62 124.71 130.79
N ILE A 271 -88.82 125.12 130.40
CA ILE A 271 -89.00 126.05 129.30
C ILE A 271 -88.57 127.42 129.79
N ASP A 272 -87.32 127.75 129.50
CA ASP A 272 -86.76 129.05 129.78
C ASP A 272 -86.42 129.78 128.48
N THR A 273 -86.00 131.02 128.63
CA THR A 273 -85.47 131.81 127.52
C THR A 273 -83.95 131.72 127.56
N LEU A 274 -83.40 130.52 127.36
CA LEU A 274 -82.01 130.40 126.96
C LEU A 274 -81.87 130.95 125.55
N ALA A 275 -81.28 132.14 125.44
CA ALA A 275 -80.94 132.70 124.16
C ALA A 275 -79.78 131.89 123.54
N ASP A 276 -80.08 131.26 122.39
CA ASP A 276 -79.16 130.97 121.28
C ASP A 276 -78.77 129.50 120.96
N GLN A 277 -79.55 128.47 121.34
CA GLN A 277 -79.36 127.12 120.75
C GLN A 277 -80.65 126.49 120.17
N PRO A 278 -80.58 125.85 118.98
CA PRO A 278 -81.72 125.14 118.41
C PRO A 278 -81.85 123.75 119.03
N GLU A 279 -82.56 123.67 120.15
CA GLU A 279 -82.89 122.41 120.84
C GLU A 279 -84.02 121.69 120.09
N TRP A 280 -83.68 120.89 119.08
CA TRP A 280 -84.67 120.26 118.18
C TRP A 280 -85.65 119.35 118.95
N ASP A 281 -85.16 118.69 120.00
CA ASP A 281 -85.92 117.84 120.91
C ASP A 281 -86.99 118.66 121.63
N GLN A 282 -86.65 119.90 121.99
CA GLN A 282 -87.58 120.84 122.54
C GLN A 282 -88.48 121.45 121.48
N TRP A 283 -88.17 121.42 120.18
CA TRP A 283 -89.03 122.09 119.19
C TRP A 283 -90.49 121.65 119.21
N PHE A 284 -90.74 120.36 119.44
CA PHE A 284 -92.09 119.83 119.61
C PHE A 284 -92.66 120.14 121.01
N ALA A 285 -91.81 120.17 122.04
CA ALA A 285 -92.20 120.52 123.41
C ALA A 285 -92.53 122.02 123.55
N THR A 286 -91.71 122.92 123.00
CA THR A 286 -91.94 124.35 122.85
C THR A 286 -93.21 124.61 122.03
N ALA A 287 -93.43 123.88 120.94
CA ALA A 287 -94.69 123.97 120.20
C ALA A 287 -95.88 123.56 121.07
N ALA A 288 -95.75 122.52 121.91
CA ALA A 288 -96.80 122.11 122.83
C ALA A 288 -97.04 123.15 123.93
N HIS A 289 -96.00 123.74 124.52
CA HIS A 289 -96.11 124.77 125.56
C HIS A 289 -96.76 126.07 125.05
N PHE A 290 -96.41 126.53 123.85
CA PHE A 290 -97.10 127.65 123.22
C PHE A 290 -98.59 127.36 122.96
N ILE A 291 -98.95 126.09 122.73
CA ILE A 291 -100.36 125.66 122.54
C ILE A 291 -101.11 125.53 123.87
N GLU A 292 -100.50 124.89 124.87
CA GLU A 292 -101.18 124.43 126.09
C GLU A 292 -101.09 125.42 127.25
N ASP A 293 -99.92 126.03 127.49
CA ASP A 293 -99.66 126.83 128.69
C ASP A 293 -99.80 128.34 128.42
N GLU A 294 -99.29 128.82 127.28
CA GLU A 294 -99.33 130.26 126.94
C GLU A 294 -100.56 130.65 126.06
N GLU A 295 -101.27 129.66 125.52
CA GLU A 295 -102.38 129.82 124.56
C GLU A 295 -102.04 130.77 123.37
N ASP A 296 -100.77 130.84 122.94
CA ASP A 296 -100.32 131.62 121.79
C ASP A 296 -100.29 130.78 120.50
N SER A 297 -101.42 130.78 119.81
CA SER A 297 -101.61 130.01 118.57
C SER A 297 -100.74 130.47 117.38
N GLU A 298 -100.24 131.71 117.36
CA GLU A 298 -99.43 132.22 116.25
C GLU A 298 -97.99 131.69 116.34
N LEU A 299 -97.42 131.72 117.55
CA LEU A 299 -96.05 131.26 117.78
C LEU A 299 -95.93 129.74 117.66
N ALA A 300 -96.94 129.00 118.14
CA ALA A 300 -97.06 127.57 117.92
C ALA A 300 -97.12 127.19 116.42
N ALA A 301 -97.90 127.94 115.62
CA ALA A 301 -98.01 127.68 114.19
C ALA A 301 -96.69 127.92 113.45
N ALA A 302 -95.92 128.95 113.83
CA ALA A 302 -94.60 129.23 113.27
C ALA A 302 -93.59 128.10 113.58
N GLN A 303 -93.61 127.57 114.81
CA GLN A 303 -92.73 126.48 115.21
C GLN A 303 -93.06 125.16 114.49
N LEU A 304 -94.36 124.87 114.31
CA LEU A 304 -94.81 123.73 113.49
C LEU A 304 -94.43 123.87 112.01
N GLN A 305 -94.44 125.09 111.45
CA GLN A 305 -93.96 125.33 110.08
C GLN A 305 -92.47 125.05 109.92
N LYS A 306 -91.64 125.42 110.91
CA LYS A 306 -90.20 125.13 110.93
C LYS A 306 -89.92 123.62 110.90
N ILE A 307 -90.62 122.87 111.75
CA ILE A 307 -90.57 121.40 111.78
C ILE A 307 -90.96 120.81 110.42
N SER A 308 -92.07 121.28 109.84
CA SER A 308 -92.57 120.79 108.55
C SER A 308 -91.56 121.04 107.41
N ALA A 309 -90.93 122.21 107.36
CA ALA A 309 -89.92 122.53 106.34
C ALA A 309 -88.67 121.63 106.44
N TYR A 310 -88.23 121.30 107.65
CA TYR A 310 -87.10 120.39 107.87
C TYR A 310 -87.41 118.95 107.41
N ILE A 311 -88.59 118.44 107.76
CA ILE A 311 -89.06 117.12 107.32
C ILE A 311 -89.07 117.03 105.79
N GLN A 312 -89.53 118.08 105.11
CA GLN A 312 -89.53 118.13 103.64
C GLN A 312 -88.11 118.12 103.06
N ALA A 313 -87.19 118.88 103.65
CA ALA A 313 -85.79 118.90 103.22
C ALA A 313 -85.09 117.54 103.45
N TYR A 314 -85.34 116.88 104.58
CA TYR A 314 -84.82 115.54 104.88
C TYR A 314 -85.36 114.48 103.92
N SER A 315 -86.66 114.56 103.60
CA SER A 315 -87.29 113.70 102.59
C SER A 315 -86.63 113.87 101.21
N GLY A 316 -86.32 115.11 100.81
CA GLY A 316 -85.60 115.41 99.57
C GLY A 316 -84.15 114.87 99.54
N ALA A 317 -83.41 115.04 100.63
CA ALA A 317 -82.04 114.51 100.77
C ALA A 317 -82.01 112.97 100.70
N MET A 318 -83.00 112.31 101.31
CA MET A 318 -83.14 110.86 101.27
C MET A 318 -83.36 110.32 99.85
N GLN A 319 -84.17 111.03 99.05
CA GLN A 319 -84.38 110.69 97.65
C GLN A 319 -83.12 110.87 96.81
N ASN A 320 -82.33 111.93 97.05
CA ASN A 320 -81.08 112.15 96.35
C ASN A 320 -80.06 111.04 96.63
N GLN A 321 -79.90 110.65 97.90
CA GLN A 321 -79.01 109.56 98.25
C GLN A 321 -79.44 108.22 97.63
N LEU A 322 -80.75 107.97 97.59
CA LEU A 322 -81.29 106.78 96.92
C LEU A 322 -80.92 106.79 95.43
N ASN A 323 -80.99 107.94 94.76
CA ASN A 323 -80.59 108.07 93.36
C ASN A 323 -79.08 107.80 93.17
N ILE A 324 -78.22 108.32 94.05
CA ILE A 324 -76.76 108.08 94.02
C ILE A 324 -76.45 106.59 94.17
N PHE A 325 -77.08 105.92 95.14
CA PHE A 325 -76.91 104.49 95.35
C PHE A 325 -77.36 103.68 94.12
N ASN A 326 -78.51 104.04 93.53
CA ASN A 326 -79.04 103.36 92.36
C ASN A 326 -78.14 103.49 91.12
N ASP A 327 -77.52 104.66 90.91
CA ASP A 327 -76.58 104.90 89.80
C ASP A 327 -75.29 104.06 89.95
N ALA A 328 -74.68 104.09 91.14
CA ALA A 328 -73.50 103.28 91.44
C ALA A 328 -73.79 101.77 91.36
N ASN A 329 -75.00 101.34 91.75
CA ASN A 329 -75.44 99.96 91.59
C ASN A 329 -75.61 99.57 90.12
N ALA A 330 -76.15 100.45 89.28
CA ALA A 330 -76.28 100.20 87.85
C ALA A 330 -74.91 100.05 87.16
N GLU A 331 -73.94 100.89 87.52
CA GLU A 331 -72.57 100.80 86.98
C GLU A 331 -71.86 99.50 87.39
N TYR A 332 -71.96 99.12 88.67
CA TYR A 332 -71.37 97.87 89.18
C TYR A 332 -71.97 96.64 88.48
N GLN A 333 -73.29 96.61 88.30
CA GLN A 333 -73.96 95.52 87.55
C GLN A 333 -73.48 95.46 86.10
N GLY A 334 -73.28 96.61 85.44
CA GLY A 334 -72.73 96.68 84.08
C GLY A 334 -71.31 96.09 83.97
N LYS A 335 -70.40 96.50 84.88
CA LYS A 335 -69.02 95.98 84.94
C LYS A 335 -68.96 94.50 85.26
N LEU A 336 -69.83 94.02 86.14
CA LEU A 336 -69.94 92.59 86.46
C LEU A 336 -70.37 91.78 85.23
N GLN A 337 -71.31 92.30 84.45
CA GLN A 337 -71.78 91.65 83.23
C GLN A 337 -70.71 91.61 82.14
N GLU A 338 -69.98 92.70 81.92
CA GLU A 338 -68.86 92.76 80.97
C GLU A 338 -67.74 91.78 81.34
N ALA A 339 -67.31 91.78 82.61
CA ALA A 339 -66.26 90.89 83.09
C ALA A 339 -66.67 89.41 82.97
N THR A 340 -67.94 89.09 83.21
CA THR A 340 -68.50 87.74 83.00
C THR A 340 -68.47 87.35 81.52
N GLN A 341 -68.89 88.25 80.63
CA GLN A 341 -68.90 87.99 79.19
C GLN A 341 -67.48 87.80 78.63
N GLN A 342 -66.51 88.59 79.09
CA GLN A 342 -65.12 88.45 78.66
C GLN A 342 -64.48 87.14 79.14
N ALA A 343 -64.78 86.70 80.37
CA ALA A 343 -64.34 85.40 80.86
C ALA A 343 -64.93 84.25 80.03
N GLN A 344 -66.22 84.35 79.64
CA GLN A 344 -66.85 83.38 78.74
C GLN A 344 -66.18 83.33 77.37
N ILE A 345 -65.85 84.49 76.77
CA ILE A 345 -65.15 84.56 75.47
C ILE A 345 -63.75 83.93 75.56
N ASN A 346 -62.99 84.22 76.62
CA ASN A 346 -61.64 83.67 76.79
C ASN A 346 -61.67 82.14 76.97
N ALA A 347 -62.65 81.62 77.74
CA ALA A 347 -62.86 80.19 77.85
C ALA A 347 -63.21 79.56 76.49
N GLN A 348 -64.08 80.19 75.69
CA GLN A 348 -64.42 79.72 74.35
C GLN A 348 -63.22 79.71 73.39
N LYS A 349 -62.38 80.76 73.40
CA LYS A 349 -61.15 80.80 72.58
C LYS A 349 -60.15 79.71 72.96
N ALA A 350 -59.95 79.49 74.26
CA ALA A 350 -59.07 78.43 74.73
C ALA A 350 -59.59 77.03 74.35
N GLN A 351 -60.91 76.82 74.43
CA GLN A 351 -61.55 75.58 73.95
C GLN A 351 -61.39 75.39 72.44
N ALA A 352 -61.58 76.45 71.64
CA ALA A 352 -61.41 76.41 70.19
C ALA A 352 -59.96 76.11 69.79
N GLN A 353 -58.98 76.77 70.43
CA GLN A 353 -57.57 76.50 70.16
C GLN A 353 -57.17 75.07 70.51
N ALA A 354 -57.64 74.56 71.66
CA ALA A 354 -57.41 73.18 72.06
C ALA A 354 -57.98 72.17 71.05
N GLN A 355 -59.13 72.46 70.46
CA GLN A 355 -59.72 71.62 69.40
C GLN A 355 -58.90 71.67 68.11
N ILE A 356 -58.37 72.84 67.72
CA ILE A 356 -57.51 72.99 66.54
C ILE A 356 -56.21 72.21 66.73
N ASP A 357 -55.50 72.42 67.85
CA ASP A 357 -54.24 71.75 68.14
C ASP A 357 -54.40 70.22 68.21
N ALA A 358 -55.51 69.75 68.79
CA ALA A 358 -55.84 68.33 68.81
C ALA A 358 -56.13 67.77 67.40
N THR A 359 -56.77 68.56 66.53
CA THR A 359 -57.08 68.16 65.16
C THR A 359 -55.82 68.12 64.29
N ASP A 360 -54.95 69.13 64.40
CA ASP A 360 -53.69 69.20 63.66
C ASP A 360 -52.75 68.05 64.04
N ALA A 361 -52.61 67.78 65.35
CA ALA A 361 -51.82 66.64 65.83
C ALA A 361 -52.38 65.28 65.35
N GLN A 362 -53.70 65.14 65.27
CA GLN A 362 -54.34 63.94 64.69
C GLN A 362 -54.05 63.82 63.18
N GLN A 363 -54.14 64.92 62.43
CA GLN A 363 -53.89 64.93 60.99
C GLN A 363 -52.42 64.63 60.66
N GLU A 364 -51.48 65.23 61.39
CA GLU A 364 -50.04 64.98 61.24
C GLU A 364 -49.69 63.52 61.55
N THR A 365 -50.24 62.97 62.64
CA THR A 365 -50.06 61.56 63.00
C THR A 365 -50.61 60.63 61.91
N SER A 366 -51.78 60.94 61.35
CA SER A 366 -52.39 60.16 60.28
C SER A 366 -51.55 60.18 58.99
N LEU A 367 -51.01 61.35 58.63
CA LEU A 367 -50.14 61.49 57.46
C LEU A 367 -48.80 60.78 57.64
N LEU A 368 -48.19 60.87 58.82
CA LEU A 368 -46.96 60.15 59.15
C LEU A 368 -47.16 58.64 59.07
N LEU A 369 -48.24 58.14 59.68
CA LEU A 369 -48.60 56.72 59.62
C LEU A 369 -48.86 56.26 58.19
N GLN A 370 -49.51 57.08 57.35
CA GLN A 370 -49.74 56.76 55.94
C GLN A 370 -48.42 56.65 55.17
N LYS A 371 -47.49 57.59 55.39
CA LYS A 371 -46.16 57.58 54.74
C LYS A 371 -45.33 56.36 55.17
N GLU A 372 -45.24 56.08 56.46
CA GLU A 372 -44.49 54.92 56.99
C GLU A 372 -45.04 53.60 56.45
N ASN A 373 -46.37 53.48 56.32
CA ASN A 373 -46.99 52.31 55.68
C ASN A 373 -46.67 52.19 54.19
N GLN A 374 -46.62 53.30 53.44
CA GLN A 374 -46.24 53.30 52.02
C GLN A 374 -44.77 52.89 51.82
N GLU A 375 -43.87 53.42 52.63
CA GLU A 375 -42.43 53.07 52.57
C GLU A 375 -42.20 51.60 52.91
N TYR A 376 -42.88 51.07 53.93
CA TYR A 376 -42.80 49.65 54.26
C TYR A 376 -43.39 48.76 53.15
N ALA A 377 -44.52 49.15 52.55
CA ALA A 377 -45.09 48.43 51.41
C ALA A 377 -44.14 48.39 50.20
N ALA A 378 -43.46 49.51 49.89
CA ALA A 378 -42.45 49.57 48.83
C ALA A 378 -41.23 48.68 49.14
N SER A 379 -40.79 48.65 50.40
CA SER A 379 -39.70 47.77 50.86
C SER A 379 -40.06 46.29 50.68
N LEU A 380 -41.29 45.90 51.01
CA LEU A 380 -41.79 44.54 50.78
C LEU A 380 -41.85 44.18 49.29
N GLN A 381 -42.30 45.10 48.42
CA GLN A 381 -42.32 44.87 46.97
C GLN A 381 -40.89 44.66 46.43
N LYS A 382 -39.94 45.49 46.87
CA LYS A 382 -38.54 45.35 46.49
C LYS A 382 -37.97 44.00 46.96
N PHE A 383 -38.17 43.64 48.22
CA PHE A 383 -37.74 42.33 48.74
C PHE A 383 -38.34 41.17 47.95
N SER A 384 -39.63 41.25 47.56
CA SER A 384 -40.27 40.23 46.72
C SER A 384 -39.61 40.12 45.34
N ALA A 385 -39.19 41.22 44.73
CA ALA A 385 -38.49 41.23 43.44
C ALA A 385 -37.08 40.64 43.58
N GLU A 386 -36.33 41.03 44.62
CA GLU A 386 -34.99 40.50 44.89
C GLU A 386 -35.02 39.00 45.20
N VAL A 387 -36.07 38.50 45.86
CA VAL A 387 -36.28 37.06 46.06
C VAL A 387 -36.51 36.33 44.73
N GLN A 388 -37.29 36.89 43.82
CA GLN A 388 -37.49 36.31 42.48
C GLN A 388 -36.18 36.29 41.67
N GLU A 389 -35.40 37.37 41.73
CA GLU A 389 -34.09 37.45 41.07
C GLU A 389 -33.10 36.43 41.65
N TYR A 390 -33.03 36.31 42.98
CA TYR A 390 -32.23 35.29 43.65
C TYR A 390 -32.63 33.87 43.21
N GLN A 391 -33.94 33.56 43.20
CA GLN A 391 -34.44 32.27 42.74
C GLN A 391 -34.09 31.99 41.26
N ALA A 392 -34.15 33.01 40.41
CA ALA A 392 -33.77 32.90 39.00
C ALA A 392 -32.27 32.65 38.84
N ASN A 393 -31.42 33.35 39.59
CA ASN A 393 -29.97 33.18 39.55
C ASN A 393 -29.55 31.80 40.06
N VAL A 394 -30.12 31.33 41.17
CA VAL A 394 -29.90 29.96 41.66
C VAL A 394 -30.31 28.93 40.59
N SER A 395 -31.48 29.12 39.97
CA SER A 395 -31.95 28.21 38.92
C SER A 395 -31.02 28.19 37.70
N LYS A 396 -30.48 29.35 37.31
CA LYS A 396 -29.51 29.49 36.23
C LYS A 396 -28.20 28.75 36.55
N GLU A 397 -27.61 28.97 37.72
CA GLU A 397 -26.37 28.29 38.14
C GLU A 397 -26.56 26.77 38.19
N VAL A 398 -27.71 26.29 38.71
CA VAL A 398 -28.06 24.86 38.71
C VAL A 398 -28.18 24.31 37.28
N GLN A 399 -28.83 25.04 36.36
CA GLN A 399 -28.98 24.62 34.97
C GLN A 399 -27.64 24.55 34.23
N GLU A 400 -26.76 25.53 34.42
CA GLU A 400 -25.43 25.54 33.82
C GLU A 400 -24.57 24.39 34.33
N TYR A 401 -24.56 24.14 35.64
CA TYR A 401 -23.84 23.01 36.22
C TYR A 401 -24.38 21.67 35.71
N SER A 402 -25.72 21.51 35.66
CA SER A 402 -26.37 20.30 35.14
C SER A 402 -26.00 20.02 33.68
N GLN A 403 -25.94 21.04 32.84
CA GLN A 403 -25.51 20.91 31.43
C GLN A 403 -24.04 20.50 31.33
N LYS A 404 -23.14 21.16 32.04
CA LYS A 404 -21.71 20.80 32.03
C LYS A 404 -21.48 19.38 32.55
N LEU A 405 -22.18 18.97 33.60
CA LEU A 405 -22.11 17.60 34.12
C LEU A 405 -22.57 16.57 33.09
N SER A 406 -23.66 16.84 32.36
CA SER A 406 -24.17 15.97 31.30
C SER A 406 -23.17 15.85 30.13
N GLN A 407 -22.55 16.96 29.73
CA GLN A 407 -21.51 16.98 28.69
C GLN A 407 -20.28 16.18 29.13
N TYR A 408 -19.78 16.44 30.35
CA TYR A 408 -18.65 15.71 30.93
C TYR A 408 -18.92 14.19 30.99
N GLN A 409 -20.12 13.77 31.40
CA GLN A 409 -20.52 12.36 31.39
C GLN A 409 -20.50 11.75 29.98
N THR A 410 -21.00 12.49 28.99
CA THR A 410 -21.02 12.05 27.59
C THR A 410 -19.60 11.90 27.04
N GLU A 411 -18.76 12.92 27.23
CA GLU A 411 -17.39 12.92 26.75
C GLU A 411 -16.55 11.83 27.43
N LEU A 412 -16.69 11.64 28.75
CA LEU A 412 -16.04 10.55 29.46
C LEU A 412 -16.43 9.18 28.88
N GLN A 413 -17.72 8.98 28.59
CA GLN A 413 -18.19 7.73 28.00
C GLN A 413 -17.65 7.53 26.58
N THR A 414 -17.62 8.59 25.76
CA THR A 414 -17.01 8.56 24.42
C THR A 414 -15.51 8.29 24.47
N SER A 415 -14.77 8.92 25.38
CA SER A 415 -13.33 8.68 25.55
C SER A 415 -13.03 7.24 25.97
N VAL A 416 -13.82 6.66 26.88
CA VAL A 416 -13.66 5.25 27.27
C VAL A 416 -13.92 4.31 26.08
N GLN A 417 -14.98 4.56 25.32
CA GLN A 417 -15.31 3.75 24.15
C GLN A 417 -14.24 3.81 23.06
N THR A 418 -13.74 5.01 22.76
CA THR A 418 -12.70 5.21 21.74
C THR A 418 -11.39 4.58 22.18
N TRP A 419 -10.93 4.81 23.42
CA TRP A 419 -9.75 4.13 23.96
C TRP A 419 -9.88 2.61 23.90
N GLN A 420 -11.04 2.05 24.29
CA GLN A 420 -11.26 0.61 24.25
C GLN A 420 -11.30 0.06 22.82
N GLN A 421 -11.86 0.81 21.86
CA GLN A 421 -11.83 0.46 20.45
C GLN A 421 -10.40 0.44 19.89
N GLU A 422 -9.63 1.50 20.09
CA GLU A 422 -8.25 1.58 19.61
C GLU A 422 -7.38 0.44 20.17
N GLU A 423 -7.53 0.14 21.46
CA GLU A 423 -6.79 -0.93 22.11
C GLU A 423 -7.21 -2.32 21.58
N ASN A 424 -8.50 -2.53 21.31
CA ASN A 424 -8.98 -3.75 20.67
C ASN A 424 -8.49 -3.86 19.21
N GLU A 425 -8.42 -2.76 18.47
CA GLU A 425 -7.89 -2.73 17.11
C GLU A 425 -6.40 -3.07 17.06
N LYS A 426 -5.58 -2.53 17.98
CA LYS A 426 -4.17 -2.91 18.11
C LYS A 426 -4.01 -4.42 18.32
N VAL A 427 -4.84 -5.00 19.20
CA VAL A 427 -4.85 -6.45 19.43
C VAL A 427 -5.29 -7.22 18.19
N ALA A 428 -6.33 -6.76 17.49
CA ALA A 428 -6.81 -7.39 16.27
C ALA A 428 -5.76 -7.33 15.13
N ARG A 429 -5.07 -6.19 14.98
CA ARG A 429 -3.95 -6.03 14.03
C ARG A 429 -2.83 -7.01 14.35
N TYR A 430 -2.41 -7.09 15.62
CA TYR A 430 -1.38 -8.04 16.04
C TYR A 430 -1.77 -9.50 15.74
N GLN A 431 -3.02 -9.90 16.04
CA GLN A 431 -3.51 -11.24 15.71
C GLN A 431 -3.51 -11.51 14.19
N ALA A 432 -3.93 -10.53 13.39
CA ALA A 432 -3.91 -10.64 11.94
C ALA A 432 -2.48 -10.75 11.39
N GLU A 433 -1.53 -10.01 11.96
CA GLU A 433 -0.12 -10.04 11.56
C GLU A 433 0.54 -11.38 11.93
N VAL A 434 0.22 -11.95 13.11
CA VAL A 434 0.63 -13.30 13.48
C VAL A 434 0.15 -14.31 12.44
N GLN A 435 -1.13 -14.24 12.05
CA GLN A 435 -1.70 -15.14 11.06
C GLN A 435 -1.04 -14.95 9.68
N ASN A 436 -0.80 -13.72 9.26
CA ASN A 436 -0.12 -13.42 8.01
C ASN A 436 1.33 -13.94 7.99
N ASN A 437 2.08 -13.76 9.07
CA ASN A 437 3.45 -14.26 9.17
C ASN A 437 3.50 -15.80 9.19
N ILE A 438 2.52 -16.45 9.83
CA ILE A 438 2.35 -17.92 9.78
C ILE A 438 2.04 -18.37 8.35
N ASN A 439 1.10 -17.71 7.67
CA ASN A 439 0.73 -18.04 6.29
C ASN A 439 1.92 -17.87 5.34
N LYS A 440 2.70 -16.79 5.50
CA LYS A 440 3.92 -16.53 4.74
C LYS A 440 4.97 -17.61 4.99
N PHE A 441 5.24 -17.94 6.26
CA PHE A 441 6.17 -19.01 6.61
C PHE A 441 5.74 -20.36 6.03
N ASN A 442 4.45 -20.73 6.13
CA ASN A 442 3.94 -21.97 5.55
C ASN A 442 4.08 -22.02 4.03
N LYS A 443 3.86 -20.88 3.35
CA LYS A 443 4.09 -20.76 1.90
C LYS A 443 5.56 -20.96 1.55
N GLU A 444 6.46 -20.21 2.19
CA GLU A 444 7.91 -20.32 1.95
C GLU A 444 8.44 -21.72 2.30
N ASN A 445 7.92 -22.36 3.35
CA ASN A 445 8.25 -23.75 3.71
C ASN A 445 7.74 -24.76 2.69
N THR A 446 6.53 -24.55 2.13
CA THR A 446 6.01 -25.39 1.04
C THR A 446 6.87 -25.25 -0.22
N GLU A 447 7.24 -24.02 -0.58
CA GLU A 447 8.13 -23.74 -1.71
C GLU A 447 9.53 -24.34 -1.50
N TYR A 448 10.10 -24.21 -0.30
CA TYR A 448 11.37 -24.81 0.08
C TYR A 448 11.34 -26.34 -0.08
N GLN A 449 10.30 -27.01 0.46
CA GLN A 449 10.14 -28.46 0.33
C GLN A 449 9.97 -28.90 -1.12
N ALA A 450 9.17 -28.17 -1.91
CA ALA A 450 8.97 -28.46 -3.33
C ALA A 450 10.28 -28.34 -4.13
N GLN A 451 11.05 -27.26 -3.91
CA GLN A 451 12.33 -27.08 -4.58
C GLN A 451 13.38 -28.13 -4.18
N LEU A 452 13.41 -28.51 -2.90
CA LEU A 452 14.27 -29.60 -2.44
C LEU A 452 13.91 -30.91 -3.16
N GLN A 453 12.61 -31.21 -3.27
CA GLN A 453 12.14 -32.40 -3.96
C GLN A 453 12.46 -32.39 -5.46
N ILE A 454 12.33 -31.24 -6.13
CA ILE A 454 12.77 -31.06 -7.53
C ILE A 454 14.26 -31.30 -7.67
N SER A 455 15.09 -30.72 -6.78
CA SER A 455 16.55 -30.91 -6.82
C SER A 455 16.93 -32.39 -6.64
N ILE A 456 16.26 -33.11 -5.74
CA ILE A 456 16.43 -34.55 -5.56
C ILE A 456 16.00 -35.33 -6.82
N GLN A 457 14.83 -35.01 -7.39
CA GLN A 457 14.31 -35.73 -8.56
C GLN A 457 15.19 -35.50 -9.79
N ASN A 458 15.68 -34.28 -10.00
CA ASN A 458 16.63 -33.97 -11.06
C ASN A 458 17.93 -34.76 -10.90
N ALA A 459 18.50 -34.80 -9.69
CA ALA A 459 19.69 -35.61 -9.42
C ALA A 459 19.46 -37.11 -9.68
N GLN A 460 18.29 -37.65 -9.35
CA GLN A 460 17.92 -39.04 -9.66
C GLN A 460 17.78 -39.28 -11.17
N LEU A 461 17.17 -38.35 -11.90
CA LEU A 461 17.03 -38.44 -13.36
C LEU A 461 18.39 -38.37 -14.06
N GLU A 462 19.27 -37.46 -13.65
CA GLU A 462 20.65 -37.37 -14.16
C GLU A 462 21.43 -38.68 -13.92
N SER A 463 21.32 -39.26 -12.72
CA SER A 463 21.94 -40.56 -12.40
C SER A 463 21.38 -41.70 -13.27
N SER A 464 20.07 -41.70 -13.54
CA SER A 464 19.44 -42.66 -14.45
C SER A 464 19.88 -42.49 -15.90
N ASP A 465 20.00 -41.24 -16.39
CA ASP A 465 20.49 -40.94 -17.74
C ASP A 465 21.94 -41.41 -17.92
N ASP A 466 22.81 -41.13 -16.94
CA ASP A 466 24.20 -41.60 -16.95
C ASP A 466 24.29 -43.13 -16.89
N THR A 467 23.39 -43.79 -16.14
CA THR A 467 23.27 -45.26 -16.17
C THR A 467 22.89 -45.76 -17.57
N GLN A 468 21.96 -45.12 -18.27
CA GLN A 468 21.58 -45.49 -19.64
C GLN A 468 22.72 -45.25 -20.64
N LYS A 469 23.45 -44.13 -20.53
CA LYS A 469 24.64 -43.86 -21.35
C LYS A 469 25.71 -44.94 -21.15
N LEU A 470 25.96 -45.35 -19.91
CA LEU A 470 26.90 -46.42 -19.59
C LEU A 470 26.45 -47.78 -20.14
N GLN A 471 25.16 -48.12 -20.01
CA GLN A 471 24.59 -49.35 -20.58
C GLN A 471 24.71 -49.37 -22.11
N LYS A 472 24.41 -48.25 -22.78
CA LYS A 472 24.57 -48.13 -24.23
C LYS A 472 26.04 -48.25 -24.64
N PHE A 473 26.96 -47.58 -23.95
CA PHE A 473 28.39 -47.70 -24.21
C PHE A 473 28.89 -49.14 -24.01
N ALA A 474 28.41 -49.86 -23.00
CA ALA A 474 28.72 -51.27 -22.80
C ALA A 474 28.20 -52.16 -23.95
N SER A 475 26.98 -51.91 -24.44
CA SER A 475 26.43 -52.59 -25.62
C SER A 475 27.23 -52.28 -26.89
N ASP A 476 27.62 -51.03 -27.09
CA ASP A 476 28.43 -50.60 -28.24
C ASP A 476 29.84 -51.23 -28.19
N LEU A 477 30.44 -51.38 -27.01
CA LEU A 477 31.68 -52.12 -26.81
C LEU A 477 31.54 -53.61 -27.16
N GLN A 478 30.44 -54.25 -26.76
CA GLN A 478 30.17 -55.65 -27.11
C GLN A 478 29.97 -55.85 -28.61
N SER A 479 29.24 -54.92 -29.25
CA SER A 479 29.06 -54.89 -30.71
C SER A 479 30.39 -54.68 -31.43
N TYR A 480 31.19 -53.71 -30.98
CA TYR A 480 32.52 -53.46 -31.52
C TYR A 480 33.43 -54.69 -31.40
N ALA A 481 33.49 -55.33 -30.22
CA ALA A 481 34.26 -56.57 -30.02
C ALA A 481 33.79 -57.70 -30.96
N SER A 482 32.47 -57.81 -31.20
CA SER A 482 31.92 -58.81 -32.13
C SER A 482 32.33 -58.54 -33.58
N LYS A 483 32.26 -57.27 -34.02
CA LYS A 483 32.71 -56.85 -35.36
C LYS A 483 34.21 -57.04 -35.54
N VAL A 484 35.03 -56.76 -34.52
CA VAL A 484 36.47 -57.03 -34.54
C VAL A 484 36.73 -58.53 -34.73
N ASN A 485 36.02 -59.40 -33.99
CA ASN A 485 36.14 -60.84 -34.14
C ASN A 485 35.71 -61.33 -35.53
N GLU A 486 34.59 -60.82 -36.06
CA GLU A 486 34.12 -61.14 -37.41
C GLU A 486 35.14 -60.72 -38.47
N GLN A 487 35.68 -59.49 -38.36
CA GLN A 487 36.68 -58.99 -39.30
C GLN A 487 37.99 -59.77 -39.20
N SER A 488 38.41 -60.16 -38.00
CA SER A 488 39.58 -61.01 -37.78
C SER A 488 39.41 -62.38 -38.45
N GLN A 489 38.23 -63.00 -38.36
CA GLN A 489 37.92 -64.25 -39.04
C GLN A 489 37.93 -64.09 -40.56
N LYS A 490 37.30 -63.03 -41.10
CA LYS A 490 37.32 -62.72 -42.54
C LYS A 490 38.73 -62.47 -43.07
N PHE A 491 39.54 -61.71 -42.33
CA PHE A 491 40.94 -61.48 -42.67
C PHE A 491 41.74 -62.80 -42.69
N THR A 492 41.57 -63.62 -41.66
CA THR A 492 42.23 -64.93 -41.57
C THR A 492 41.84 -65.84 -42.73
N LEU A 493 40.55 -65.90 -43.07
CA LEU A 493 40.05 -66.71 -44.19
C LEU A 493 40.52 -66.18 -45.54
N SER A 494 40.43 -64.87 -45.78
CA SER A 494 40.91 -64.25 -47.03
C SER A 494 42.42 -64.39 -47.20
N SER A 495 43.19 -64.32 -46.11
CA SER A 495 44.64 -64.59 -46.14
C SER A 495 44.95 -66.05 -46.46
N GLN A 496 44.26 -67.01 -45.84
CA GLN A 496 44.42 -68.44 -46.17
C GLN A 496 44.05 -68.74 -47.63
N ASN A 497 42.94 -68.18 -48.12
CA ASN A 497 42.53 -68.32 -49.51
C ASN A 497 43.55 -67.69 -50.47
N ALA A 498 44.08 -66.51 -50.15
CA ALA A 498 45.11 -65.87 -50.96
C ALA A 498 46.38 -66.74 -51.06
N VAL A 499 46.82 -67.34 -49.94
CA VAL A 499 47.94 -68.29 -49.92
C VAL A 499 47.63 -69.54 -50.74
N TYR A 500 46.43 -70.10 -50.61
CA TYR A 500 45.99 -71.24 -51.41
C TYR A 500 46.04 -70.95 -52.90
N TYR A 501 45.44 -69.85 -53.34
CA TYR A 501 45.44 -69.44 -54.75
C TYR A 501 46.83 -69.10 -55.26
N ALA A 502 47.70 -68.48 -54.46
CA ALA A 502 49.10 -68.24 -54.85
C ALA A 502 49.87 -69.56 -55.08
N ASN A 503 49.63 -70.58 -54.24
CA ASN A 503 50.25 -71.90 -54.41
C ASN A 503 49.72 -72.63 -55.65
N GLU A 504 48.40 -72.61 -55.88
CA GLU A 504 47.81 -73.20 -57.11
C GLU A 504 48.29 -72.46 -58.36
N SER A 505 48.34 -71.12 -58.33
CA SER A 505 48.92 -70.31 -59.41
C SER A 505 50.33 -70.76 -59.77
N LYS A 506 51.20 -70.91 -58.75
CA LYS A 506 52.58 -71.39 -58.94
C LYS A 506 52.63 -72.80 -59.53
N LYS A 507 51.84 -73.73 -59.00
CA LYS A 507 51.78 -75.11 -59.47
C LYS A 507 51.37 -75.20 -60.95
N TYR A 508 50.31 -74.51 -61.35
CA TYR A 508 49.86 -74.50 -62.74
C TYR A 508 50.85 -73.80 -63.66
N TYR A 509 51.54 -72.76 -63.20
CA TYR A 509 52.65 -72.16 -63.97
C TYR A 509 53.78 -73.17 -64.21
N GLU A 510 54.21 -73.88 -63.17
CA GLU A 510 55.26 -74.91 -63.25
C GLU A 510 54.86 -76.07 -64.19
N TRP A 511 53.58 -76.48 -64.16
CA TRP A 511 53.05 -77.47 -65.11
C TRP A 511 53.06 -76.96 -66.55
N ALA A 512 52.66 -75.71 -66.80
CA ALA A 512 52.74 -75.10 -68.13
C ALA A 512 54.18 -75.11 -68.67
N ILE A 513 55.15 -74.73 -67.84
CA ILE A 513 56.58 -74.76 -68.20
C ILE A 513 57.05 -76.20 -68.48
N THR A 514 56.56 -77.18 -67.72
CA THR A 514 56.90 -78.60 -67.92
C THR A 514 56.38 -79.10 -69.26
N GLU A 515 55.12 -78.80 -69.61
CA GLU A 515 54.53 -79.13 -70.92
C GLU A 515 55.31 -78.53 -72.09
N ILE A 516 55.65 -77.23 -71.97
CA ILE A 516 56.49 -76.54 -72.95
C ILE A 516 57.83 -77.25 -73.13
N ASN A 517 58.51 -77.60 -72.02
CA ASN A 517 59.79 -78.28 -72.08
C ASN A 517 59.68 -79.70 -72.66
N MET A 518 58.61 -80.43 -72.36
CA MET A 518 58.36 -81.75 -72.96
C MET A 518 58.15 -81.65 -74.47
N TYR A 519 57.36 -80.67 -74.92
CA TYR A 519 57.18 -80.38 -76.35
C TYR A 519 58.52 -80.08 -77.03
N ILE A 520 59.34 -79.20 -76.43
CA ILE A 520 60.67 -78.85 -76.93
C ILE A 520 61.55 -80.09 -77.04
N GLN A 521 61.61 -80.93 -75.99
CA GLN A 521 62.45 -82.13 -75.98
C GLN A 521 62.00 -83.16 -77.01
N ASN A 522 60.70 -83.42 -77.11
CA ASN A 522 60.15 -84.41 -78.03
C ASN A 522 60.38 -84.01 -79.48
N ASN A 523 60.12 -82.75 -79.82
CA ASN A 523 60.29 -82.25 -81.18
C ASN A 523 61.77 -82.04 -81.55
N SER A 524 62.62 -81.60 -80.62
CA SER A 524 64.08 -81.54 -80.86
C SER A 524 64.66 -82.93 -81.14
N LYS A 525 64.21 -83.98 -80.42
CA LYS A 525 64.61 -85.37 -80.67
C LYS A 525 64.12 -85.86 -82.04
N MET A 526 62.89 -85.53 -82.43
CA MET A 526 62.34 -85.88 -83.74
C MET A 526 63.13 -85.23 -84.87
N ILE A 527 63.41 -83.92 -84.79
CA ILE A 527 64.22 -83.20 -85.78
C ILE A 527 65.64 -83.78 -85.84
N ASN A 528 66.28 -84.05 -84.71
CA ASN A 528 67.60 -84.68 -84.70
C ASN A 528 67.60 -86.10 -85.32
N ARG A 529 66.54 -86.88 -85.12
CA ARG A 529 66.38 -88.21 -85.74
C ARG A 529 66.14 -88.11 -87.25
N THR A 530 65.32 -87.18 -87.72
CA THR A 530 65.07 -86.99 -89.16
C THR A 530 66.30 -86.43 -89.86
N MET A 531 67.03 -85.49 -89.26
CA MET A 531 68.33 -85.03 -89.77
C MET A 531 69.35 -86.17 -89.83
N ALA A 532 69.44 -87.01 -88.80
CA ALA A 532 70.32 -88.18 -88.80
C ALA A 532 69.91 -89.22 -89.87
N ALA A 533 68.62 -89.42 -90.10
CA ALA A 533 68.11 -90.32 -91.15
C ALA A 533 68.38 -89.78 -92.57
N GLN A 534 68.24 -88.47 -92.78
CA GLN A 534 68.58 -87.81 -94.05
C GLN A 534 70.09 -87.84 -94.32
N ALA A 535 70.93 -87.63 -93.29
CA ALA A 535 72.38 -87.78 -93.40
C ALA A 535 72.80 -89.24 -93.72
N ALA A 536 72.10 -90.23 -93.18
CA ALA A 536 72.34 -91.65 -93.47
C ALA A 536 71.87 -92.06 -94.88
N GLN A 537 70.84 -91.43 -95.44
CA GLN A 537 70.40 -91.65 -96.82
C GLN A 537 71.34 -91.00 -97.85
N GLN A 538 71.91 -89.83 -97.55
CA GLN A 538 72.92 -89.19 -98.39
C GLN A 538 74.27 -89.91 -98.41
N GLN A 539 74.52 -90.85 -97.47
CA GLN A 539 75.69 -91.74 -97.47
C GLN A 539 75.46 -93.06 -98.23
N ARG A 540 74.24 -93.32 -98.72
CA ARG A 540 73.88 -94.53 -99.51
C ARG A 540 73.53 -94.25 -100.98
N SER A 541 73.75 -93.02 -101.42
CA SER A 541 73.75 -92.55 -102.82
C SER A 541 75.14 -92.05 -103.16
#